data_AF-A0A7G7MPX9-F1
#
_entry.id   AF-A0A7G7MPX9-F1
#
_cell.length_a   1.000
_cell.length_b   1.000
_cell.length_c   1.000
_cell.angle_alpha   90.00
_cell.angle_beta   90.00
_cell.angle_gamma   90.00
#
_symmetry.space_group_name_H-M   'P 1'
#
loop_
_entity.id
_entity.type
_entity.pdbx_description
1 polymer ?
#
loop_
_entity_poly.entity_id
_entity_poly.type
_entity_poly.pdbx_seq_one_letter_code
_entity_poly.pdbx_strand_id
1 'polypeptide(L)'
;MVPAFPGPLGSTPVRRGAAVVAVAGGALSLMGAAAPAATPEIADVAARSDLPVQAAVPEVLMVPAVQPVVPDTDVLDDPAPLVKAVQMAEEQIARAEEERVAAEARAAEEAERAAAEAAEAERRSSVGADCGLNTGQLGAVKDFVREAAEFLGCLYDVSTMHGVAGRAGTSDHPSGKAIDFMVDSATGDGLAACALRNMDSLGISYVIWEQRINYGSGWEPMEDRGGVTANHFDHVHVSFDSGGGGSLSGC
;
A
#
# COMPACT_ATOMS: atom_id res chain seq x y z
N MET A 1 -80.17 18.76 -60.32
CA MET A 1 -80.15 17.31 -60.62
C MET A 1 -78.77 16.80 -60.26
N VAL A 2 -78.72 15.68 -59.50
CA VAL A 2 -77.55 14.81 -59.21
C VAL A 2 -76.60 15.27 -58.06
N PRO A 3 -76.10 14.35 -57.20
CA PRO A 3 -75.93 14.54 -55.75
C PRO A 3 -74.46 14.55 -55.26
N ALA A 4 -74.26 14.73 -53.95
CA ALA A 4 -72.98 14.59 -53.25
C ALA A 4 -72.98 13.37 -52.29
N PHE A 5 -71.88 12.62 -52.31
CA PHE A 5 -71.43 11.57 -51.37
C PHE A 5 -69.92 11.81 -51.10
N PRO A 6 -69.26 11.18 -50.10
CA PRO A 6 -68.39 11.87 -49.15
C PRO A 6 -66.95 11.31 -49.09
N GLY A 7 -66.12 11.91 -48.24
CA GLY A 7 -64.87 11.37 -47.71
C GLY A 7 -63.73 12.40 -47.68
N PRO A 8 -62.60 12.17 -46.96
CA PRO A 8 -62.23 11.01 -46.14
C PRO A 8 -61.73 11.35 -44.71
N LEU A 9 -61.43 10.28 -43.97
CA LEU A 9 -60.93 10.20 -42.59
C LEU A 9 -59.45 10.58 -42.45
N GLY A 10 -59.10 11.05 -41.25
CA GLY A 10 -57.75 11.45 -40.86
C GLY A 10 -56.84 10.31 -40.39
N SER A 11 -55.57 10.66 -40.18
CA SER A 11 -54.57 9.86 -39.48
C SER A 11 -53.50 10.78 -38.89
N THR A 12 -53.20 10.62 -37.61
CA THR A 12 -51.92 11.06 -37.02
C THR A 12 -51.45 10.02 -35.98
N PRO A 13 -50.12 9.76 -35.88
CA PRO A 13 -49.58 8.77 -34.95
C PRO A 13 -49.16 9.40 -33.62
N VAL A 14 -49.41 8.69 -32.51
CA VAL A 14 -48.92 9.03 -31.17
C VAL A 14 -47.53 8.41 -30.96
N ARG A 15 -46.52 9.23 -30.66
CA ARG A 15 -45.19 8.80 -30.20
C ARG A 15 -45.21 8.60 -28.69
N ARG A 16 -44.76 7.43 -28.22
CA ARG A 16 -44.46 7.16 -26.80
C ARG A 16 -43.02 7.63 -26.51
N GLY A 17 -42.85 8.49 -25.50
CA GLY A 17 -41.54 8.82 -24.92
C GLY A 17 -41.53 8.37 -23.46
N ALA A 18 -40.55 7.55 -23.08
CA ALA A 18 -40.24 7.22 -21.69
C ALA A 18 -39.18 8.21 -21.19
N ALA A 19 -39.39 8.82 -20.03
CA ALA A 19 -38.41 9.66 -19.36
C ALA A 19 -37.84 8.89 -18.16
N VAL A 20 -36.50 8.77 -18.11
CA VAL A 20 -35.75 8.23 -16.97
C VAL A 20 -35.26 9.42 -16.15
N VAL A 21 -35.58 9.45 -14.85
CA VAL A 21 -35.09 10.46 -13.91
C VAL A 21 -33.91 9.88 -13.14
N ALA A 22 -32.72 10.46 -13.32
CA ALA A 22 -31.54 10.19 -12.52
C ALA A 22 -31.45 11.20 -11.38
N VAL A 23 -31.39 10.72 -10.14
CA VAL A 23 -31.16 11.57 -8.95
C VAL A 23 -29.66 11.51 -8.62
N ALA A 24 -28.96 12.62 -8.84
CA ALA A 24 -27.57 12.78 -8.41
C ALA A 24 -27.56 13.31 -6.96
N GLY A 25 -27.05 12.49 -6.03
CA GLY A 25 -26.81 12.90 -4.64
C GLY A 25 -25.58 13.79 -4.56
N GLY A 26 -25.76 15.05 -4.16
CA GLY A 26 -24.67 15.95 -3.79
C GLY A 26 -24.37 15.83 -2.29
N ALA A 27 -23.18 15.38 -1.93
CA ALA A 27 -22.67 15.45 -0.56
C ALA A 27 -22.03 16.83 -0.33
N LEU A 28 -22.52 17.55 0.69
CA LEU A 28 -21.99 18.85 1.13
C LEU A 28 -21.13 18.62 2.39
N SER A 29 -19.80 18.62 2.25
CA SER A 29 -18.89 18.52 3.39
C SER A 29 -18.66 19.90 4.02
N LEU A 30 -19.02 20.04 5.30
CA LEU A 30 -18.66 21.19 6.15
C LEU A 30 -17.39 20.84 6.93
N MET A 31 -16.24 21.41 6.55
CA MET A 31 -15.03 21.41 7.36
C MET A 31 -15.15 22.48 8.46
N GLY A 32 -15.28 22.05 9.72
CA GLY A 32 -15.10 22.91 10.88
C GLY A 32 -13.62 22.98 11.26
N ALA A 33 -13.01 24.17 11.12
CA ALA A 33 -11.71 24.46 11.70
C ALA A 33 -11.91 25.23 13.01
N ALA A 34 -11.58 24.59 14.14
CA ALA A 34 -11.46 25.25 15.44
C ALA A 34 -9.96 25.32 15.80
N ALA A 35 -9.41 26.53 15.88
CA ALA A 35 -8.08 26.80 16.42
C ALA A 35 -8.24 27.58 17.74
N PRO A 36 -7.50 27.24 18.81
CA PRO A 36 -7.50 28.04 20.03
C PRO A 36 -6.47 29.19 19.96
N ALA A 37 -6.79 30.25 20.69
CA ALA A 37 -6.06 31.51 20.79
C ALA A 37 -4.82 31.41 21.68
N ALA A 38 -3.74 32.08 21.28
CA ALA A 38 -2.67 32.56 22.16
C ALA A 38 -1.99 33.79 21.53
N THR A 39 -1.67 34.79 22.36
CA THR A 39 -0.94 36.04 22.07
C THR A 39 0.05 36.30 23.22
N PRO A 40 1.02 37.24 23.15
CA PRO A 40 1.72 37.87 21.99
C PRO A 40 3.27 38.06 22.16
N GLU A 41 3.87 38.77 21.19
CA GLU A 41 5.17 39.51 21.11
C GLU A 41 6.44 38.72 20.74
N ILE A 42 7.35 39.15 19.82
CA ILE A 42 7.95 40.47 19.48
C ILE A 42 8.25 40.60 17.96
N ALA A 43 8.34 41.86 17.50
CA ALA A 43 8.53 42.43 16.15
C ALA A 43 9.76 42.01 15.28
N ASP A 44 9.64 42.13 13.94
CA ASP A 44 10.40 43.15 13.15
C ASP A 44 9.91 43.36 11.68
N VAL A 45 9.96 44.64 11.26
CA VAL A 45 10.07 45.34 9.96
C VAL A 45 9.35 44.91 8.64
N ALA A 46 8.38 45.77 8.29
CA ALA A 46 8.03 46.43 7.01
C ALA A 46 8.42 45.86 5.62
N ALA A 47 7.40 45.73 4.73
CA ALA A 47 7.29 46.50 3.48
C ALA A 47 5.99 46.25 2.67
N ARG A 48 5.27 47.36 2.43
CA ARG A 48 4.59 47.82 1.18
C ARG A 48 3.34 47.10 0.63
N SER A 49 2.26 47.90 0.70
CA SER A 49 1.06 48.05 -0.12
C SER A 49 1.10 47.52 -1.56
N ASP A 50 0.02 46.86 -1.99
CA ASP A 50 -0.85 47.31 -3.09
C ASP A 50 -2.11 46.41 -3.21
N LEU A 51 -3.30 47.03 -3.21
CA LEU A 51 -4.56 46.42 -3.65
C LEU A 51 -4.94 47.03 -5.01
N PRO A 52 -5.67 46.28 -5.84
CA PRO A 52 -6.93 46.83 -6.32
C PRO A 52 -8.09 45.82 -6.36
N VAL A 53 -9.18 46.19 -5.68
CA VAL A 53 -10.53 46.43 -6.20
C VAL A 53 -11.09 45.48 -7.29
N GLN A 54 -12.16 44.77 -6.87
CA GLN A 54 -13.42 44.41 -7.56
C GLN A 54 -13.40 43.62 -8.89
N ALA A 55 -14.04 42.45 -8.84
CA ALA A 55 -14.95 42.02 -9.90
C ALA A 55 -16.23 41.45 -9.25
N ALA A 56 -17.34 42.16 -9.42
CA ALA A 56 -18.67 41.67 -9.12
C ALA A 56 -19.09 40.67 -10.19
N VAL A 57 -19.61 39.51 -9.79
CA VAL A 57 -20.36 38.61 -10.67
C VAL A 57 -21.83 38.61 -10.22
N PRO A 58 -22.81 38.74 -11.13
CA PRO A 58 -24.21 38.68 -10.77
C PRO A 58 -24.63 37.22 -10.56
N GLU A 59 -25.24 36.92 -9.40
CA GLU A 59 -26.03 35.70 -9.23
C GLU A 59 -27.29 35.80 -10.11
N VAL A 60 -27.38 34.93 -11.12
CA VAL A 60 -28.66 34.65 -11.79
C VAL A 60 -29.28 33.46 -11.06
N LEU A 61 -30.22 33.76 -10.17
CA LEU A 61 -31.07 32.78 -9.49
C LEU A 61 -32.13 32.27 -10.50
N MET A 62 -31.92 31.10 -11.10
CA MET A 62 -32.99 30.37 -11.79
C MET A 62 -33.51 29.27 -10.88
N VAL A 63 -34.67 29.50 -10.26
CA VAL A 63 -35.43 28.49 -9.53
C VAL A 63 -36.30 27.73 -10.54
N PRO A 64 -36.15 26.41 -10.75
CA PRO A 64 -37.10 25.65 -11.55
C PRO A 64 -38.43 25.53 -10.79
N ALA A 65 -39.53 25.95 -11.44
CA ALA A 65 -40.88 25.76 -10.91
C ALA A 65 -41.24 24.26 -10.90
N VAL A 66 -41.28 23.65 -9.72
CA VAL A 66 -41.83 22.30 -9.51
C VAL A 66 -43.35 22.42 -9.41
N GLN A 67 -44.09 21.91 -10.39
CA GLN A 67 -45.53 21.74 -10.27
C GLN A 67 -45.84 20.41 -9.56
N PRO A 68 -46.84 20.36 -8.66
CA PRO A 68 -47.26 19.11 -8.03
C PRO A 68 -47.93 18.21 -9.07
N VAL A 69 -47.36 17.04 -9.31
CA VAL A 69 -48.02 15.95 -10.04
C VAL A 69 -49.08 15.37 -9.10
N VAL A 70 -50.35 15.61 -9.40
CA VAL A 70 -51.47 14.88 -8.79
C VAL A 70 -51.50 13.46 -9.36
N PRO A 71 -51.47 12.39 -8.54
CA PRO A 71 -51.53 11.03 -9.06
C PRO A 71 -52.93 10.71 -9.58
N ASP A 72 -53.01 10.03 -10.73
CA ASP A 72 -54.25 9.46 -11.29
C ASP A 72 -54.87 8.43 -10.34
N THR A 73 -56.20 8.47 -10.19
CA THR A 73 -56.98 7.65 -9.24
C THR A 73 -57.17 6.18 -9.64
N ASP A 74 -56.70 5.75 -10.83
CA ASP A 74 -56.87 4.38 -11.34
C ASP A 74 -55.87 3.36 -10.75
N VAL A 75 -55.04 3.77 -9.79
CA VAL A 75 -54.03 2.91 -9.13
C VAL A 75 -54.61 2.18 -7.89
N LEU A 76 -55.87 2.41 -7.54
CA LEU A 76 -56.45 1.92 -6.27
C LEU A 76 -57.26 0.61 -6.36
N ASP A 77 -57.49 0.06 -7.56
CA ASP A 77 -58.34 -1.14 -7.73
C ASP A 77 -57.59 -2.50 -7.65
N ASP A 78 -56.27 -2.52 -7.88
CA ASP A 78 -55.44 -3.71 -7.65
C ASP A 78 -54.06 -3.33 -7.05
N PRO A 79 -53.83 -3.57 -5.74
CA PRO A 79 -52.56 -3.23 -5.09
C PRO A 79 -51.44 -4.24 -5.38
N ALA A 80 -51.72 -5.39 -6.00
CA ALA A 80 -50.74 -6.46 -6.21
C ALA A 80 -49.44 -6.03 -6.95
N PRO A 81 -49.48 -5.24 -8.05
CA PRO A 81 -48.26 -4.80 -8.72
C PRO A 81 -47.41 -3.83 -7.88
N LEU A 82 -48.03 -3.02 -7.01
CA LEU A 82 -47.30 -2.13 -6.09
C LEU A 82 -46.62 -2.92 -4.98
N VAL A 83 -47.31 -3.89 -4.38
CA VAL A 83 -46.72 -4.78 -3.36
C VAL A 83 -45.52 -5.53 -3.92
N LYS A 84 -45.62 -6.04 -5.15
CA LYS A 84 -44.49 -6.71 -5.82
C LYS A 84 -43.32 -5.76 -6.09
N ALA A 85 -43.59 -4.52 -6.50
CA ALA A 85 -42.54 -3.53 -6.72
C ALA A 85 -41.82 -3.14 -5.42
N VAL A 86 -42.55 -3.02 -4.30
CA VAL A 86 -41.96 -2.76 -2.97
C VAL A 86 -41.10 -3.94 -2.51
N GLN A 87 -41.57 -5.18 -2.64
CA GLN A 87 -40.78 -6.37 -2.29
C GLN A 87 -39.50 -6.49 -3.11
N MET A 88 -39.56 -6.21 -4.42
CA MET A 88 -38.37 -6.19 -5.26
C MET A 88 -37.41 -5.06 -4.84
N ALA A 89 -37.92 -3.88 -4.49
CA ALA A 89 -37.10 -2.79 -3.99
C ALA A 89 -36.43 -3.14 -2.65
N GLU A 90 -37.15 -3.78 -1.73
CA GLU A 90 -36.62 -4.26 -0.44
C GLU A 90 -35.51 -5.29 -0.65
N GLU A 91 -35.67 -6.24 -1.59
CA GLU A 91 -34.63 -7.23 -1.91
C GLU A 91 -33.39 -6.58 -2.55
N GLN A 92 -33.58 -5.60 -3.44
CA GLN A 92 -32.47 -4.85 -4.03
C GLN A 92 -31.72 -4.02 -2.97
N ILE A 93 -32.44 -3.42 -2.02
CA ILE A 93 -31.83 -2.70 -0.90
C ILE A 93 -31.03 -3.68 -0.04
N ALA A 94 -31.60 -4.82 0.36
CA ALA A 94 -30.90 -5.83 1.16
C ALA A 94 -29.62 -6.32 0.48
N ARG A 95 -29.68 -6.63 -0.81
CA ARG A 95 -28.51 -7.04 -1.60
C ARG A 95 -27.46 -5.93 -1.68
N ALA A 96 -27.88 -4.69 -1.91
CA ALA A 96 -26.97 -3.55 -1.98
C ALA A 96 -26.30 -3.27 -0.62
N GLU A 97 -27.01 -3.49 0.49
CA GLU A 97 -26.45 -3.37 1.83
C GLU A 97 -25.43 -4.48 2.13
N GLU A 98 -25.71 -5.72 1.76
CA GLU A 98 -24.76 -6.84 1.89
C GLU A 98 -23.49 -6.61 1.05
N GLU A 99 -23.64 -6.13 -0.19
CA GLU A 99 -22.51 -5.80 -1.06
C GLU A 99 -21.67 -4.64 -0.49
N ARG A 100 -22.32 -3.61 0.09
CA ARG A 100 -21.64 -2.50 0.76
C ARG A 100 -20.84 -2.98 1.96
N VAL A 101 -21.45 -3.80 2.83
CA VAL A 101 -20.76 -4.34 4.02
C VAL A 101 -19.57 -5.23 3.60
N ALA A 102 -19.73 -6.05 2.55
CA ALA A 102 -18.64 -6.86 2.04
C ALA A 102 -17.50 -6.02 1.43
N ALA A 103 -17.83 -4.91 0.75
CA ALA A 103 -16.83 -3.99 0.22
C ALA A 103 -16.08 -3.24 1.34
N GLU A 104 -16.78 -2.78 2.37
CA GLU A 104 -16.18 -2.16 3.55
C GLU A 104 -15.25 -3.12 4.29
N ALA A 105 -15.63 -4.39 4.44
CA ALA A 105 -14.79 -5.41 5.07
C ALA A 105 -13.49 -5.67 4.27
N ARG A 106 -13.58 -5.76 2.93
CA ARG A 106 -12.40 -5.91 2.07
C ARG A 106 -11.49 -4.68 2.14
N ALA A 107 -12.06 -3.48 2.15
CA ALA A 107 -11.29 -2.25 2.27
C ALA A 107 -10.59 -2.15 3.64
N ALA A 108 -11.23 -2.64 4.72
CA ALA A 108 -10.62 -2.69 6.04
C ALA A 108 -9.43 -3.67 6.09
N GLU A 109 -9.56 -4.86 5.49
CA GLU A 109 -8.46 -5.84 5.39
C GLU A 109 -7.28 -5.30 4.56
N GLU A 110 -7.57 -4.64 3.43
CA GLU A 110 -6.54 -4.00 2.61
C GLU A 110 -5.84 -2.87 3.36
N ALA A 111 -6.59 -2.06 4.12
CA ALA A 111 -6.04 -0.99 4.94
C ALA A 111 -5.17 -1.53 6.09
N GLU A 112 -5.57 -2.63 6.74
CA GLU A 112 -4.77 -3.29 7.77
C GLU A 112 -3.45 -3.83 7.19
N ARG A 113 -3.52 -4.47 6.02
CA ARG A 113 -2.33 -4.95 5.32
C ARG A 113 -1.39 -3.82 4.92
N ALA A 114 -1.92 -2.74 4.36
CA ALA A 114 -1.14 -1.56 3.99
C ALA A 114 -0.50 -0.90 5.23
N ALA A 115 -1.21 -0.86 6.35
CA ALA A 115 -0.67 -0.35 7.61
C ALA A 115 0.46 -1.26 8.15
N ALA A 116 0.32 -2.58 8.04
CA ALA A 116 1.38 -3.53 8.42
C ALA A 116 2.63 -3.37 7.55
N GLU A 117 2.47 -3.25 6.22
CA GLU A 117 3.57 -3.01 5.28
C GLU A 117 4.27 -1.65 5.55
N ALA A 118 3.50 -0.61 5.86
CA ALA A 118 4.05 0.70 6.23
C ALA A 118 4.80 0.68 7.57
N ALA A 119 4.26 0.00 8.59
CA ALA A 119 4.91 -0.16 9.89
C ALA A 119 6.19 -1.02 9.78
N GLU A 120 6.21 -2.01 8.88
CA GLU A 120 7.41 -2.80 8.60
C GLU A 120 8.48 -1.97 7.89
N ALA A 121 8.09 -1.13 6.92
CA ALA A 121 9.02 -0.21 6.25
C ALA A 121 9.60 0.82 7.24
N GLU A 122 8.78 1.38 8.14
CA GLU A 122 9.25 2.25 9.22
C GLU A 122 10.19 1.50 10.16
N ARG A 123 9.84 0.26 10.55
CA ARG A 123 10.73 -0.56 11.39
C ARG A 123 12.07 -0.85 10.72
N ARG A 124 12.09 -1.24 9.44
CA ARG A 124 13.33 -1.38 8.65
C ARG A 124 14.15 -0.09 8.65
N SER A 125 13.50 1.06 8.51
CA SER A 125 14.15 2.36 8.60
C SER A 125 14.65 2.71 10.02
N SER A 126 13.99 2.21 11.07
CA SER A 126 14.32 2.52 12.48
C SER A 126 15.35 1.58 13.10
N VAL A 127 15.40 0.33 12.63
CA VAL A 127 16.43 -0.66 13.00
C VAL A 127 17.73 -0.36 12.25
N GLY A 128 17.65 0.38 11.14
CA GLY A 128 18.74 1.15 10.54
C GLY A 128 18.85 2.58 11.07
N ALA A 129 18.65 2.81 12.39
CA ALA A 129 19.15 4.03 13.01
C ALA A 129 20.68 4.01 12.88
N ASP A 130 21.16 4.57 11.76
CA ASP A 130 22.53 4.65 11.29
C ASP A 130 23.53 4.51 12.44
N CYS A 131 24.05 3.30 12.66
CA CYS A 131 25.08 3.07 13.65
C CYS A 131 26.43 3.65 13.20
N GLY A 132 26.45 4.42 12.11
CA GLY A 132 27.64 5.01 11.50
C GLY A 132 28.48 3.98 10.74
N LEU A 133 27.93 2.79 10.48
CA LEU A 133 28.66 1.72 9.82
C LEU A 133 28.84 2.04 8.33
N ASN A 134 30.09 2.19 7.92
CA ASN A 134 30.43 2.39 6.53
C ASN A 134 30.34 1.04 5.80
N THR A 135 29.52 0.97 4.74
CA THR A 135 29.45 -0.20 3.85
C THR A 135 30.11 0.03 2.49
N GLY A 136 30.69 1.21 2.23
CA GLY A 136 31.29 1.56 0.93
C GLY A 136 32.39 0.59 0.48
N GLN A 137 33.10 -0.01 1.43
CA GLN A 137 34.14 -1.02 1.21
C GLN A 137 33.63 -2.36 0.66
N LEU A 138 32.30 -2.61 0.70
CA LEU A 138 31.71 -3.84 0.18
C LEU A 138 31.73 -3.91 -1.36
N GLY A 139 32.05 -2.81 -2.05
CA GLY A 139 32.03 -2.76 -3.51
C GLY A 139 30.60 -2.84 -4.07
N ALA A 140 30.45 -3.38 -5.28
CA ALA A 140 29.19 -3.42 -6.01
C ALA A 140 28.25 -4.58 -5.58
N VAL A 141 28.06 -4.77 -4.26
CA VAL A 141 27.02 -5.66 -3.75
C VAL A 141 25.62 -5.15 -4.14
N LYS A 142 24.64 -6.04 -4.21
CA LYS A 142 23.24 -5.65 -4.44
C LYS A 142 22.71 -4.82 -3.28
N ASP A 143 21.70 -3.98 -3.53
CA ASP A 143 21.14 -3.07 -2.53
C ASP A 143 20.61 -3.84 -1.30
N PHE A 144 19.84 -4.90 -1.52
CA PHE A 144 19.35 -5.76 -0.42
C PHE A 144 20.47 -6.46 0.38
N VAL A 145 21.61 -6.75 -0.26
CA VAL A 145 22.78 -7.31 0.44
C VAL A 145 23.43 -6.25 1.32
N ARG A 146 23.49 -5.00 0.85
CA ARG A 146 23.99 -3.87 1.62
C ARG A 146 23.09 -3.58 2.82
N GLU A 147 21.77 -3.58 2.62
CA GLU A 147 20.80 -3.40 3.71
C GLU A 147 20.94 -4.50 4.78
N ALA A 148 21.09 -5.76 4.36
CA ALA A 148 21.34 -6.87 5.30
C ALA A 148 22.68 -6.74 6.03
N ALA A 149 23.73 -6.26 5.34
CA ALA A 149 25.03 -5.99 5.95
C ALA A 149 24.96 -4.87 6.99
N GLU A 150 24.21 -3.81 6.73
CA GLU A 150 23.98 -2.71 7.68
C GLU A 150 23.20 -3.20 8.89
N PHE A 151 22.11 -3.94 8.67
CA PHE A 151 21.30 -4.49 9.75
C PHE A 151 22.10 -5.42 10.69
N LEU A 152 22.71 -6.47 10.13
CA LEU A 152 23.46 -7.45 10.92
C LEU A 152 24.76 -6.84 11.49
N GLY A 153 25.44 -6.02 10.70
CA GLY A 153 26.66 -5.33 11.11
C GLY A 153 26.43 -4.40 12.29
N CYS A 154 25.38 -3.57 12.25
CA CYS A 154 25.03 -2.69 13.35
C CYS A 154 24.62 -3.46 14.61
N LEU A 155 23.81 -4.51 14.46
CA LEU A 155 23.28 -5.24 15.60
C LEU A 155 24.35 -6.00 16.38
N TYR A 156 25.36 -6.51 15.69
CA TYR A 156 26.45 -7.30 16.28
C TYR A 156 27.77 -6.53 16.42
N ASP A 157 27.78 -5.21 16.16
CA ASP A 157 28.96 -4.35 16.17
C ASP A 157 30.10 -4.85 15.25
N VAL A 158 29.72 -5.39 14.08
CA VAL A 158 30.65 -5.95 13.09
C VAL A 158 30.90 -4.93 11.99
N SER A 159 31.98 -4.17 12.11
CA SER A 159 32.37 -3.16 11.11
C SER A 159 33.28 -3.70 10.00
N THR A 160 33.95 -4.83 10.23
CA THR A 160 34.85 -5.43 9.24
C THR A 160 34.11 -6.50 8.45
N MET A 161 33.89 -6.21 7.17
CA MET A 161 33.15 -7.08 6.26
C MET A 161 33.79 -7.11 4.88
N HIS A 162 33.60 -8.22 4.17
CA HIS A 162 34.04 -8.36 2.79
C HIS A 162 32.84 -8.65 1.87
N GLY A 163 32.63 -7.76 0.89
CA GLY A 163 31.60 -7.89 -0.14
C GLY A 163 32.18 -8.42 -1.45
N VAL A 164 32.01 -7.68 -2.54
CA VAL A 164 32.49 -8.09 -3.87
C VAL A 164 34.00 -8.27 -3.88
N ALA A 165 34.42 -9.50 -4.17
CA ALA A 165 35.82 -9.85 -4.40
C ALA A 165 35.90 -10.97 -5.45
N GLY A 166 36.98 -10.97 -6.24
CA GLY A 166 37.29 -12.11 -7.09
C GLY A 166 37.70 -13.31 -6.22
N ARG A 167 36.94 -14.41 -6.30
CA ARG A 167 37.20 -15.65 -5.55
C ARG A 167 37.39 -16.81 -6.52
N ALA A 168 38.23 -17.78 -6.16
CA ALA A 168 38.35 -19.02 -6.91
C ALA A 168 37.18 -19.96 -6.57
N GLY A 169 36.67 -20.71 -7.56
CA GLY A 169 35.55 -21.65 -7.38
C GLY A 169 34.17 -20.99 -7.47
N THR A 170 33.13 -21.74 -7.08
CA THR A 170 31.75 -21.23 -6.99
C THR A 170 31.64 -20.34 -5.77
N SER A 171 31.45 -19.03 -5.99
CA SER A 171 31.29 -18.04 -4.93
C SER A 171 30.27 -17.00 -5.38
N ASP A 172 29.43 -16.55 -4.44
CA ASP A 172 28.43 -15.53 -4.70
C ASP A 172 28.97 -14.09 -4.58
N HIS A 173 30.18 -13.93 -3.99
CA HIS A 173 30.87 -12.64 -3.85
C HIS A 173 31.07 -11.89 -5.18
N PRO A 174 31.58 -12.50 -6.27
CA PRO A 174 31.78 -11.79 -7.53
C PRO A 174 30.48 -11.23 -8.13
N SER A 175 29.34 -11.85 -7.82
CA SER A 175 28.01 -11.42 -8.29
C SER A 175 27.34 -10.35 -7.40
N GLY A 176 27.99 -10.00 -6.29
CA GLY A 176 27.47 -9.05 -5.30
C GLY A 176 26.36 -9.63 -4.43
N LYS A 177 26.32 -10.96 -4.28
CA LYS A 177 25.28 -11.72 -3.57
C LYS A 177 25.77 -12.37 -2.27
N ALA A 178 26.89 -11.91 -1.71
CA ALA A 178 27.41 -12.45 -0.46
C ALA A 178 28.17 -11.41 0.35
N ILE A 179 28.21 -11.65 1.67
CA ILE A 179 28.98 -10.90 2.66
C ILE A 179 29.68 -11.89 3.58
N ASP A 180 30.96 -11.64 3.85
CA ASP A 180 31.68 -12.24 4.97
C ASP A 180 31.72 -11.23 6.13
N PHE A 181 31.14 -11.60 7.26
CA PHE A 181 31.19 -10.85 8.52
C PHE A 181 32.37 -11.35 9.34
N MET A 182 33.41 -10.53 9.51
CA MET A 182 34.61 -10.95 10.26
C MET A 182 34.34 -10.88 11.76
N VAL A 183 34.37 -12.03 12.44
CA VAL A 183 33.87 -12.16 13.82
C VAL A 183 34.69 -13.17 14.62
N ASP A 184 34.65 -13.04 15.95
CA ASP A 184 35.03 -14.13 16.84
C ASP A 184 33.91 -15.18 16.97
N SER A 185 34.20 -16.31 17.63
CA SER A 185 33.23 -17.39 17.76
C SER A 185 31.93 -16.98 18.45
N ALA A 186 32.04 -16.18 19.53
CA ALA A 186 30.88 -15.78 20.32
C ALA A 186 29.93 -14.86 19.54
N THR A 187 30.50 -13.91 18.80
CA THR A 187 29.75 -12.98 17.94
C THR A 187 29.17 -13.71 16.73
N GLY A 188 29.95 -14.62 16.13
CA GLY A 188 29.52 -15.41 14.97
C GLY A 188 28.35 -16.35 15.28
N ASP A 189 28.32 -17.00 16.44
CA ASP A 189 27.18 -17.82 16.87
C ASP A 189 25.87 -17.02 16.90
N GLY A 190 25.92 -15.82 17.49
CA GLY A 190 24.76 -14.93 17.55
C GLY A 190 24.33 -14.47 16.16
N LEU A 191 25.28 -13.98 15.36
CA LEU A 191 25.01 -13.44 14.03
C LEU A 191 24.45 -14.51 13.10
N ALA A 192 25.07 -15.70 13.05
CA ALA A 192 24.60 -16.82 12.23
C ALA A 192 23.19 -17.26 12.65
N ALA A 193 22.91 -17.36 13.95
CA ALA A 193 21.59 -17.70 14.45
C ALA A 193 20.53 -16.66 14.06
N CYS A 194 20.87 -15.36 14.10
CA CYS A 194 19.91 -14.35 13.69
C CYS A 194 19.71 -14.27 12.19
N ALA A 195 20.78 -14.40 11.40
CA ALA A 195 20.70 -14.51 9.95
C ALA A 195 19.76 -15.66 9.55
N LEU A 196 19.91 -16.83 10.18
CA LEU A 196 19.04 -17.99 9.95
C LEU A 196 17.58 -17.76 10.36
N ARG A 197 17.34 -17.02 11.45
CA ARG A 197 15.97 -16.69 11.90
C ARG A 197 15.25 -15.74 10.94
N ASN A 198 16.02 -14.90 10.24
CA ASN A 198 15.52 -13.85 9.36
C ASN A 198 15.77 -14.15 7.88
N MET A 199 15.97 -15.42 7.51
CA MET A 199 16.37 -15.77 6.14
C MET A 199 15.40 -15.23 5.09
N ASP A 200 14.10 -15.47 5.28
CA ASP A 200 13.08 -15.03 4.32
C ASP A 200 12.99 -13.50 4.24
N SER A 201 13.03 -12.82 5.39
CA SER A 201 12.96 -11.37 5.51
C SER A 201 14.17 -10.66 4.90
N LEU A 202 15.36 -11.28 4.97
CA LEU A 202 16.61 -10.75 4.43
C LEU A 202 16.94 -11.27 3.02
N GLY A 203 16.22 -12.28 2.53
CA GLY A 203 16.48 -12.91 1.23
C GLY A 203 17.73 -13.78 1.21
N ILE A 204 18.10 -14.33 2.37
CA ILE A 204 19.28 -15.18 2.56
C ILE A 204 18.99 -16.57 1.98
N SER A 205 19.90 -17.06 1.15
CA SER A 205 19.84 -18.40 0.57
C SER A 205 20.54 -19.44 1.45
N TYR A 206 21.68 -19.09 2.03
CA TYR A 206 22.40 -19.93 2.98
C TYR A 206 23.36 -19.13 3.87
N VAL A 207 23.71 -19.75 5.01
CA VAL A 207 24.73 -19.27 5.94
C VAL A 207 25.80 -20.34 6.10
N ILE A 208 27.08 -19.95 6.12
CA ILE A 208 28.20 -20.82 6.46
C ILE A 208 28.88 -20.29 7.73
N TRP A 209 29.07 -21.18 8.70
CA TRP A 209 29.71 -20.86 9.97
C TRP A 209 30.35 -22.11 10.62
N GLU A 210 31.61 -21.99 11.05
CA GLU A 210 32.40 -23.06 11.67
C GLU A 210 32.33 -24.39 10.89
N GLN A 211 32.68 -24.34 9.61
CA GLN A 211 32.73 -25.49 8.71
C GLN A 211 31.38 -26.22 8.54
N ARG A 212 30.28 -25.49 8.70
CA ARG A 212 28.93 -26.01 8.46
C ARG A 212 28.16 -25.03 7.59
N ILE A 213 27.29 -25.56 6.75
CA ILE A 213 26.38 -24.78 5.91
C ILE A 213 24.94 -25.02 6.35
N ASN A 214 24.09 -24.02 6.26
CA ASN A 214 22.66 -24.16 6.56
C ASN A 214 21.83 -23.37 5.54
N TYR A 215 20.92 -24.09 4.89
CA TYR A 215 19.98 -23.58 3.88
C TYR A 215 18.59 -23.27 4.46
N GLY A 216 18.46 -23.20 5.79
CA GLY A 216 17.21 -23.02 6.54
C GLY A 216 16.63 -24.31 7.12
N SER A 217 17.13 -25.48 6.70
CA SER A 217 16.67 -26.80 7.15
C SER A 217 17.53 -27.44 8.24
N GLY A 218 18.61 -26.78 8.66
CA GLY A 218 19.56 -27.30 9.64
C GLY A 218 21.01 -27.25 9.14
N TRP A 219 21.95 -27.47 10.06
CA TRP A 219 23.38 -27.44 9.76
C TRP A 219 23.86 -28.76 9.13
N GLU A 220 24.55 -28.64 8.01
CA GLU A 220 25.23 -29.72 7.30
C GLU A 220 26.75 -29.51 7.38
N PRO A 221 27.55 -30.56 7.68
CA PRO A 221 29.01 -30.43 7.74
C PRO A 221 29.60 -30.22 6.34
N MET A 222 30.61 -29.36 6.25
CA MET A 222 31.39 -29.16 5.03
C MET A 222 32.68 -29.99 5.05
N GLU A 223 33.21 -30.28 3.87
CA GLU A 223 34.57 -30.80 3.74
C GLU A 223 35.61 -29.80 4.28
N ASP A 224 36.75 -30.32 4.73
CA ASP A 224 37.89 -29.46 5.05
C ASP A 224 38.49 -28.87 3.79
N ARG A 225 38.36 -27.54 3.66
CA ARG A 225 38.88 -26.74 2.54
C ARG A 225 40.27 -26.16 2.81
N GLY A 226 40.83 -26.43 3.99
CA GLY A 226 42.17 -26.04 4.38
C GLY A 226 42.24 -24.68 5.06
N GLY A 227 42.30 -24.68 6.40
CA GLY A 227 42.59 -23.51 7.22
C GLY A 227 41.36 -22.77 7.75
N VAL A 228 41.60 -21.80 8.63
CA VAL A 228 40.57 -21.08 9.39
C VAL A 228 39.59 -20.36 8.47
N THR A 229 40.11 -19.56 7.53
CA THR A 229 39.28 -18.79 6.60
C THR A 229 38.53 -19.67 5.62
N ALA A 230 39.17 -20.65 4.97
CA ALA A 230 38.48 -21.51 4.01
C ALA A 230 37.36 -22.35 4.65
N ASN A 231 37.50 -22.65 5.95
CA ASN A 231 36.51 -23.37 6.75
C ASN A 231 35.60 -22.44 7.56
N HIS A 232 35.64 -21.11 7.35
CA HIS A 232 34.70 -20.15 7.94
C HIS A 232 34.70 -20.16 9.48
N PHE A 233 35.88 -20.27 10.09
CA PHE A 233 36.06 -20.19 11.54
C PHE A 233 36.39 -18.76 12.03
N ASP A 234 36.70 -17.83 11.12
CA ASP A 234 37.01 -16.42 11.41
C ASP A 234 35.98 -15.44 10.83
N HIS A 235 34.94 -15.95 10.15
CA HIS A 235 33.85 -15.16 9.62
C HIS A 235 32.57 -15.97 9.43
N VAL A 236 31.43 -15.31 9.56
CA VAL A 236 30.14 -15.83 9.10
C VAL A 236 29.94 -15.40 7.66
N HIS A 237 29.75 -16.36 6.77
CA HIS A 237 29.43 -16.08 5.38
C HIS A 237 27.92 -16.17 5.17
N VAL A 238 27.34 -15.16 4.52
CA VAL A 238 25.91 -15.10 4.21
C VAL A 238 25.75 -14.85 2.72
N SER A 239 24.98 -15.72 2.07
CA SER A 239 24.64 -15.62 0.65
C SER A 239 23.16 -15.33 0.45
N PHE A 240 22.82 -14.70 -0.66
CA PHE A 240 21.49 -14.14 -0.92
C PHE A 240 21.00 -14.44 -2.33
N ASP A 241 19.72 -14.80 -2.46
CA ASP A 241 19.10 -15.07 -3.77
C ASP A 241 18.42 -13.83 -4.38
N SER A 242 17.72 -13.07 -3.54
CA SER A 242 16.94 -11.88 -3.90
C SER A 242 16.85 -10.91 -2.71
N GLY A 243 16.16 -9.77 -2.90
CA GLY A 243 15.65 -9.03 -1.75
C GLY A 243 14.63 -9.88 -0.99
N GLY A 244 14.73 -9.88 0.34
CA GLY A 244 13.79 -10.58 1.20
C GLY A 244 12.43 -9.90 1.29
N GLY A 245 11.47 -10.59 1.90
CA GLY A 245 10.11 -10.08 2.12
C GLY A 245 9.59 -10.46 3.50
N GLY A 246 8.84 -9.55 4.12
CA GLY A 246 8.24 -9.75 5.44
C GLY A 246 9.10 -9.22 6.60
N SER A 247 8.46 -9.06 7.75
CA SER A 247 9.04 -8.37 8.90
C SER A 247 10.25 -9.08 9.49
N LEU A 248 11.32 -8.32 9.76
CA LEU A 248 12.46 -8.81 10.55
C LEU A 248 11.97 -9.21 11.95
N SER A 249 12.24 -10.46 12.30
CA SER A 249 12.12 -10.98 13.66
C SER A 249 13.34 -10.54 14.47
N GLY A 250 13.13 -10.26 15.76
CA GLY A 250 14.24 -9.96 16.66
C GLY A 250 15.28 -11.09 16.71
N CYS A 251 16.51 -10.71 17.01
CA CYS A 251 17.58 -11.62 17.42
C CYS A 251 17.56 -11.75 18.94
#